data_AF-A0AAE8HV05-F1
#
_entry.id   AF-A0AAE8HV05-F1
#
_cell.length_a   1.000
_cell.length_b   1.000
_cell.length_c   1.000
_cell.angle_alpha   90.00
_cell.angle_beta   90.00
_cell.angle_gamma   90.00
#
_symmetry.space_group_name_H-M   'P 1'
#
loop_
_entity.id
_entity.type
_entity.pdbx_description
1 polymer ?
#
loop_
_entity_poly.entity_id
_entity_poly.type
_entity_poly.pdbx_seq_one_letter_code
_entity_poly.pdbx_strand_id
1 'polypeptide(L)'
;MITPIRRIASGEAPGFLVRAPEAGAAGEPRRWRIGEDFRSMAEGLMPRLPGYAPLKARLLAALRVTKAKRSEYDHLMPHLHDALKRDETSQADVDFQPGETWGTFSDLVMHGAMGGRSMLEQTVYLPVSAQAAPSSSPHRFLAAKLGRALRT
;
A
#
# COMPACT_ATOMS: atom_id res chain seq x y z
N MET A 1 -18.01 -11.81 -5.99
CA MET A 1 -18.43 -10.41 -5.79
C MET A 1 -17.24 -9.68 -5.18
N ILE A 2 -16.49 -8.92 -5.99
CA ILE A 2 -15.31 -8.18 -5.52
C ILE A 2 -15.84 -6.98 -4.75
N THR A 3 -15.61 -6.94 -3.43
CA THR A 3 -15.92 -5.78 -2.60
C THR A 3 -15.26 -4.55 -3.25
N PRO A 4 -16.00 -3.46 -3.52
CA PRO A 4 -15.39 -2.28 -4.11
C PRO A 4 -14.30 -1.78 -3.16
N ILE A 5 -13.07 -1.66 -3.67
CA ILE A 5 -11.96 -1.03 -2.93
C ILE A 5 -12.45 0.35 -2.51
N ARG A 6 -12.71 0.50 -1.21
CA ARG A 6 -13.13 1.77 -0.61
C ARG A 6 -11.94 2.72 -0.73
N ARG A 7 -12.23 4.00 -0.95
CA ARG A 7 -11.19 5.04 -0.94
C ARG A 7 -10.48 5.01 0.42
N ILE A 8 -9.15 4.98 0.42
CA ILE A 8 -8.36 5.35 1.60
C ILE A 8 -8.60 6.84 1.83
N ALA A 9 -9.34 7.22 2.87
CA ALA A 9 -9.48 8.64 3.18
C ALA A 9 -8.10 9.22 3.51
N SER A 10 -7.90 10.51 3.26
CA SER A 10 -6.63 11.17 3.64
C SER A 10 -6.42 10.98 5.15
N GLY A 11 -5.29 10.38 5.51
CA GLY A 11 -5.00 9.99 6.88
C GLY A 11 -5.61 8.67 7.33
N GLU A 12 -6.00 7.76 6.44
CA GLU A 12 -6.20 6.34 6.73
C GLU A 12 -5.02 5.52 6.19
N ALA A 13 -4.69 4.43 6.87
CA ALA A 13 -3.79 3.41 6.37
C ALA A 13 -4.58 2.13 6.09
N PRO A 14 -4.48 1.54 4.89
CA PRO A 14 -5.05 0.23 4.61
C PRO A 14 -4.26 -0.86 5.35
N GLY A 15 -4.95 -1.57 6.22
CA GLY A 15 -4.54 -2.89 6.68
C GLY A 15 -5.27 -3.97 5.87
N PHE A 16 -4.59 -5.07 5.56
CA PHE A 16 -5.27 -6.30 5.16
C PHE A 16 -5.15 -7.32 6.29
N LEU A 17 -6.27 -7.95 6.62
CA LEU A 17 -6.28 -9.26 7.26
C LEU A 17 -6.49 -10.29 6.15
N VAL A 18 -5.57 -11.22 6.04
CA VAL A 18 -5.55 -12.21 4.97
C VAL A 18 -5.59 -13.60 5.59
N ARG A 19 -6.50 -14.44 5.12
CA ARG A 19 -6.59 -15.84 5.52
C ARG A 19 -6.38 -16.72 4.30
N ALA A 20 -5.37 -17.57 4.35
CA ALA A 20 -5.24 -18.66 3.39
C ALA A 20 -6.41 -19.64 3.62
N PRO A 21 -7.02 -20.19 2.55
CA PRO A 21 -8.01 -21.22 2.69
C PRO A 21 -7.40 -22.44 3.41
N GLU A 22 -8.24 -23.17 4.14
CA GLU A 22 -7.87 -24.47 4.68
C GLU A 22 -7.48 -25.41 3.52
N ALA A 23 -6.47 -26.26 3.73
CA ALA A 23 -5.94 -27.14 2.70
C ALA A 23 -7.01 -28.13 2.20
N GLY A 24 -7.70 -27.76 1.12
CA GLY A 24 -8.50 -28.68 0.32
C GLY A 24 -7.67 -29.22 -0.84
N ALA A 25 -7.26 -30.49 -0.74
CA ALA A 25 -6.64 -31.37 -1.75
C ALA A 25 -5.42 -30.90 -2.59
N ALA A 26 -5.04 -29.62 -2.60
CA ALA A 26 -3.87 -29.10 -3.32
C ALA A 26 -3.28 -27.88 -2.60
N GLY A 27 -2.95 -28.03 -1.31
CA GLY A 27 -2.48 -26.95 -0.43
C GLY A 27 -1.10 -26.41 -0.82
N GLU A 28 -1.04 -25.56 -1.84
CA GLU A 28 0.16 -24.80 -2.17
C GLU A 28 0.28 -23.58 -1.24
N PRO A 29 1.47 -23.35 -0.63
CA PRO A 29 1.71 -22.16 0.16
C PRO A 29 1.50 -20.88 -0.66
N ARG A 30 0.99 -19.84 0.01
CA ARG A 30 0.98 -18.50 -0.57
C ARG A 30 2.39 -17.92 -0.42
N ARG A 31 3.13 -17.87 -1.53
CA ARG A 31 4.51 -17.34 -1.54
C ARG A 31 4.50 -15.84 -1.78
N TRP A 32 5.10 -15.09 -0.86
CA TRP A 32 5.36 -13.66 -1.01
C TRP A 32 6.87 -13.41 -1.05
N ARG A 33 7.24 -12.30 -1.68
CA ARG A 33 8.52 -11.65 -1.50
C ARG A 33 8.33 -10.36 -0.74
N ILE A 34 9.09 -10.16 0.33
CA ILE A 34 9.05 -8.97 1.15
C ILE A 34 10.33 -8.18 0.87
N GLY A 35 10.18 -6.92 0.48
CA GLY A 35 11.28 -6.00 0.23
C GLY A 35 11.82 -5.35 1.50
N GLU A 36 12.69 -4.37 1.30
CA GLU A 36 13.25 -3.57 2.38
C GLU A 36 12.21 -2.68 3.11
N ASP A 37 12.65 -2.05 4.20
CA ASP A 37 11.81 -1.12 4.97
C ASP A 37 11.30 0.05 4.11
N PHE A 38 10.05 0.45 4.35
CA PHE A 38 9.41 1.54 3.61
C PHE A 38 10.22 2.83 3.62
N ARG A 39 10.86 3.17 4.74
CA ARG A 39 11.58 4.44 4.89
C ARG A 39 12.81 4.46 3.98
N SER A 40 13.58 3.37 3.99
CA SER A 40 14.75 3.22 3.13
C SER A 40 14.38 3.33 1.66
N MET A 41 13.34 2.58 1.25
CA MET A 41 12.81 2.62 -0.11
C MET A 41 12.33 4.02 -0.51
N ALA A 42 11.52 4.64 0.35
CA ALA A 42 10.96 5.96 0.06
C ALA A 42 12.06 7.03 -0.02
N GLU A 43 13.08 6.99 0.84
CA GLU A 43 14.22 7.92 0.78
C GLU A 43 14.98 7.83 -0.55
N GLY A 44 15.20 6.63 -1.07
CA GLY A 44 15.87 6.42 -2.35
C GLY A 44 15.03 6.85 -3.56
N LEU A 45 13.72 6.62 -3.53
CA LEU A 45 12.84 6.83 -4.68
C LEU A 45 12.18 8.22 -4.73
N MET A 46 11.97 8.88 -3.58
CA MET A 46 11.29 10.18 -3.50
C MET A 46 11.87 11.27 -4.42
N PRO A 47 13.20 11.43 -4.57
CA PRO A 47 13.77 12.44 -5.46
C PRO A 47 13.39 12.27 -6.95
N ARG A 48 12.95 11.07 -7.34
CA ARG A 48 12.65 10.70 -8.74
C ARG A 48 11.16 10.81 -9.07
N LEU A 49 10.31 11.10 -8.08
CA LEU A 49 8.87 11.10 -8.25
C LEU A 49 8.36 12.39 -8.91
N PRO A 50 7.31 12.31 -9.73
CA PRO A 50 6.67 13.51 -10.25
C PRO A 50 6.02 14.33 -9.14
N GLY A 51 6.09 15.66 -9.26
CA GLY A 51 5.47 16.58 -8.31
C GLY A 51 3.94 16.57 -8.37
N TYR A 52 3.31 16.78 -7.22
CA TYR A 52 1.85 16.88 -7.12
C TYR A 52 1.33 18.26 -7.57
N ALA A 53 0.40 18.27 -8.53
CA ALA A 53 -0.25 19.48 -9.04
C ALA A 53 -1.75 19.52 -8.65
N PRO A 54 -2.17 20.36 -7.68
CA PRO A 54 -3.54 20.37 -7.17
C PRO A 54 -4.58 20.82 -8.22
N LEU A 55 -4.20 21.69 -9.16
CA LEU A 55 -5.08 22.12 -10.25
C LEU A 55 -5.37 20.96 -11.21
N LYS A 56 -4.35 20.16 -11.54
CA LYS A 56 -4.50 18.95 -12.36
C LYS A 56 -5.42 17.93 -11.67
N ALA A 57 -5.25 17.71 -10.37
CA ALA A 57 -6.11 16.82 -9.60
C ALA A 57 -7.58 17.29 -9.58
N ARG A 58 -7.82 18.60 -9.46
CA ARG A 58 -9.18 19.17 -9.54
C ARG A 58 -9.79 19.01 -10.93
N LEU A 59 -9.02 19.26 -11.99
CA LEU A 59 -9.49 19.11 -13.36
C LEU A 59 -9.85 17.65 -13.69
N LEU A 60 -9.01 16.69 -13.33
CA LEU A 60 -9.26 15.26 -13.55
C LEU A 60 -10.53 14.77 -12.83
N ALA A 61 -10.76 15.27 -11.60
CA ALA A 61 -11.98 14.97 -10.87
C ALA A 61 -13.22 15.63 -11.51
N ALA A 62 -13.10 16.89 -11.97
CA ALA A 62 -14.19 17.58 -12.66
C ALA A 62 -14.58 16.89 -13.98
N LEU A 63 -13.59 16.39 -14.72
CA LEU A 63 -13.78 15.60 -15.94
C LEU A 63 -14.22 14.15 -15.67
N ARG A 64 -14.42 13.76 -14.40
CA ARG A 64 -14.79 12.39 -13.96
C ARG A 64 -13.84 11.28 -14.45
N VAL A 65 -12.61 11.64 -14.82
CA VAL A 65 -11.54 10.68 -15.13
C VAL A 65 -11.16 9.93 -13.86
N THR A 66 -11.17 10.60 -12.72
CA THR A 66 -11.01 10.00 -11.39
C THR A 66 -12.34 10.02 -10.63
N LYS A 67 -12.64 8.95 -9.87
CA LYS A 67 -13.87 8.85 -9.06
C LYS A 67 -14.01 9.94 -7.99
N ALA A 68 -12.89 10.51 -7.56
CA ALA A 68 -12.81 11.62 -6.61
C ALA A 68 -11.56 12.47 -6.89
N LYS A 69 -11.44 13.61 -6.21
CA LYS A 69 -10.19 14.37 -6.16
C LYS A 69 -9.10 13.52 -5.51
N ARG A 70 -8.01 13.29 -6.26
CA ARG A 70 -6.84 12.54 -5.82
C ARG A 70 -6.08 13.37 -4.77
N SER A 71 -5.84 12.79 -3.59
CA SER A 71 -4.98 13.45 -2.60
C SER A 71 -3.51 13.40 -3.03
N GLU A 72 -2.66 14.16 -2.36
CA GLU A 72 -1.22 14.12 -2.58
C GLU A 72 -0.62 12.78 -2.17
N TYR A 73 -1.11 12.17 -1.08
CA TYR A 73 -0.73 10.82 -0.70
C TYR A 73 -1.12 9.80 -1.78
N ASP A 74 -2.36 9.87 -2.30
CA ASP A 74 -2.82 9.04 -3.42
C ASP A 74 -2.06 9.30 -4.72
N HIS A 75 -1.42 10.47 -4.85
CA HIS A 75 -0.54 10.77 -5.96
C HIS A 75 0.81 10.06 -5.81
N LEU A 76 1.45 10.20 -4.64
CA LEU A 76 2.78 9.67 -4.37
C LEU A 76 2.81 8.13 -4.32
N MET A 77 1.84 7.49 -3.65
CA MET A 77 1.89 6.04 -3.39
C MET A 77 1.98 5.18 -4.67
N PRO A 78 1.16 5.41 -5.72
CA PRO A 78 1.31 4.67 -6.97
C PRO A 78 2.64 4.94 -7.69
N HIS A 79 3.17 6.17 -7.60
CA HIS A 79 4.47 6.48 -8.21
C HIS A 79 5.63 5.80 -7.47
N LEU A 80 5.58 5.75 -6.13
CA LEU A 80 6.52 4.96 -5.32
C LEU A 80 6.44 3.48 -5.70
N HIS A 81 5.24 2.92 -5.75
CA HIS A 81 5.01 1.52 -6.10
C HIS A 81 5.51 1.18 -7.52
N ASP A 82 5.27 2.05 -8.50
CA ASP A 82 5.76 1.84 -9.87
C ASP A 82 7.28 2.03 -9.97
N ALA A 83 7.88 2.91 -9.18
CA ALA A 83 9.32 3.07 -9.11
C ALA A 83 9.97 1.82 -8.49
N LEU A 84 9.39 1.30 -7.40
CA LEU A 84 9.85 0.10 -6.73
C LEU A 84 9.81 -1.13 -7.64
N LYS A 85 8.75 -1.28 -8.46
CA LYS A 85 8.67 -2.37 -9.45
C LYS A 85 9.80 -2.39 -10.47
N ARG A 86 10.48 -1.26 -10.66
CA ARG A 86 11.61 -1.11 -11.60
C ARG A 86 12.96 -1.18 -10.89
N ASP A 87 12.96 -1.27 -9.57
CA ASP A 87 14.17 -1.30 -8.76
C ASP A 87 14.53 -2.73 -8.39
N GLU A 88 15.82 -3.05 -8.43
CA GLU A 88 16.33 -4.39 -8.10
C GLU A 88 16.80 -4.39 -6.64
N THR A 89 15.83 -4.30 -5.73
CA THR A 89 16.08 -4.34 -4.28
C THR A 89 16.09 -5.78 -3.77
N SER A 90 16.85 -6.02 -2.71
CA SER A 90 16.88 -7.33 -2.05
C SER A 90 15.49 -7.66 -1.48
N GLN A 91 15.02 -8.88 -1.76
CA GLN A 91 13.72 -9.38 -1.30
C GLN A 91 13.90 -10.72 -0.60
N ALA A 92 13.18 -10.92 0.50
CA ALA A 92 13.12 -12.18 1.23
C ALA A 92 11.84 -12.94 0.86
N ASP A 93 11.97 -14.24 0.57
CA ASP A 93 10.81 -15.11 0.36
C ASP A 93 10.15 -15.44 1.70
N VAL A 94 8.81 -15.39 1.73
CA VAL A 94 7.96 -15.78 2.87
C VAL A 94 6.84 -16.67 2.35
N ASP A 95 6.75 -17.89 2.87
CA ASP A 95 5.72 -18.86 2.51
C ASP A 95 4.67 -18.94 3.62
N PHE A 96 3.44 -18.49 3.35
CA PHE A 96 2.30 -18.67 4.25
C PHE A 96 1.63 -20.02 3.96
N GLN A 97 1.55 -20.87 4.96
CA GLN A 97 0.99 -22.21 4.84
C GLN A 97 -0.54 -22.17 4.70
N PRO A 98 -1.15 -23.17 4.05
CA PRO A 98 -2.59 -23.31 4.01
C PRO A 98 -3.22 -23.30 5.42
N GLY A 99 -4.32 -22.58 5.59
CA GLY A 99 -4.98 -22.39 6.89
C GLY A 99 -4.40 -21.29 7.77
N GLU A 100 -3.21 -20.75 7.46
CA GLU A 100 -2.65 -19.62 8.20
C GLU A 100 -3.42 -18.32 7.94
N THR A 101 -3.44 -17.47 8.96
CA THR A 101 -3.99 -16.11 8.88
C THR A 101 -2.89 -15.12 9.26
N TRP A 102 -2.71 -14.09 8.44
CA TRP A 102 -1.74 -13.04 8.68
C TRP A 102 -2.38 -11.66 8.47
N GLY A 103 -1.78 -10.65 9.10
CA GLY A 103 -2.18 -9.26 8.96
C GLY A 103 -1.00 -8.40 8.56
N THR A 104 -1.23 -7.40 7.71
CA THR A 104 -0.19 -6.45 7.31
C THR A 104 -0.77 -5.09 6.96
N PHE A 105 0.01 -4.03 7.19
CA PHE A 105 -0.23 -2.72 6.59
C PHE A 105 0.35 -2.74 5.18
N SER A 106 -0.49 -2.89 4.18
CA SER A 106 -0.05 -3.11 2.80
C SER A 106 0.58 -1.90 2.13
N ASP A 107 0.29 -0.71 2.65
CA ASP A 107 0.93 0.53 2.25
C ASP A 107 2.31 0.72 2.88
N LEU A 108 2.58 0.01 3.98
CA LEU A 108 3.86 0.04 4.70
C LEU A 108 4.78 -1.13 4.31
N VAL A 109 4.26 -2.35 4.19
CA VAL A 109 5.08 -3.52 3.88
C VAL A 109 5.20 -3.67 2.37
N MET A 110 6.44 -3.59 1.87
CA MET A 110 6.74 -3.84 0.47
C MET A 110 6.64 -5.33 0.21
N HIS A 111 5.60 -5.75 -0.53
CA HIS A 111 5.32 -7.16 -0.77
C HIS A 111 4.94 -7.43 -2.22
N GLY A 112 5.29 -8.61 -2.71
CA GLY A 112 4.86 -9.14 -4.00
C GLY A 112 4.41 -10.59 -3.86
N ALA A 113 3.23 -10.93 -4.36
CA ALA A 113 2.76 -12.31 -4.38
C ALA A 113 3.39 -13.07 -5.57
N MET A 114 4.16 -14.12 -5.28
CA MET A 114 4.91 -14.90 -6.26
C MET A 114 4.18 -16.18 -6.69
N GLY A 115 3.25 -16.68 -5.87
CA GLY A 115 2.54 -17.92 -6.15
C GLY A 115 1.53 -18.29 -5.06
N GLY A 116 0.85 -19.41 -5.27
CA GLY A 116 -0.24 -19.89 -4.43
C GLY A 116 -1.62 -19.66 -5.05
N ARG A 117 -2.59 -20.45 -4.63
CA ARG A 117 -3.94 -20.49 -5.19
C ARG A 117 -4.97 -20.32 -4.09
N SER A 118 -6.03 -19.57 -4.39
CA SER A 118 -7.16 -19.30 -3.50
C SER A 118 -6.75 -18.54 -2.23
N MET A 119 -7.33 -17.36 -1.99
CA MET A 119 -7.02 -16.53 -0.82
C MET A 119 -8.24 -15.67 -0.48
N LEU A 120 -8.56 -15.56 0.80
CA LEU A 120 -9.53 -14.59 1.28
C LEU A 120 -8.77 -13.38 1.83
N GLU A 121 -9.08 -12.21 1.31
CA GLU A 121 -8.51 -10.94 1.75
C GLU A 121 -9.63 -10.05 2.26
N GLN A 122 -9.43 -9.46 3.43
CA GLN A 122 -10.29 -8.42 3.97
C GLN A 122 -9.48 -7.16 4.24
N THR A 123 -9.86 -6.08 3.55
CA THR A 123 -9.32 -4.75 3.79
C THR A 123 -10.03 -4.06 4.94
N VAL A 124 -9.25 -3.54 5.88
CA VAL A 124 -9.71 -2.69 6.97
C VAL A 124 -8.97 -1.35 6.89
N TYR A 125 -9.69 -0.26 7.03
CA TYR A 125 -9.12 1.08 7.01
C TYR A 125 -8.97 1.56 8.45
N LEU A 126 -7.75 1.95 8.82
CA LEU A 126 -7.44 2.47 10.15
C LEU A 126 -6.99 3.93 10.03
N PRO A 127 -7.67 4.89 10.67
CA PRO A 127 -7.18 6.26 10.74
C PRO A 127 -5.76 6.31 11.33
N VAL A 128 -4.86 7.05 10.70
CA VAL A 128 -3.48 7.26 11.14
C VAL A 128 -3.44 7.81 12.57
N SER A 129 -4.39 8.67 12.94
CA SER A 129 -4.53 9.18 14.31
C SER A 129 -4.90 8.12 15.34
N ALA A 130 -5.47 6.99 14.91
CA ALA A 130 -5.87 5.87 15.77
C ALA A 130 -4.80 4.77 15.84
N GLN A 131 -3.68 4.91 15.12
CA GLN A 131 -2.56 3.99 15.23
C GLN A 131 -1.83 4.18 16.56
N ALA A 132 -1.30 3.09 17.13
CA ALA A 132 -0.48 3.18 18.35
C ALA A 132 0.79 4.03 18.14
N ALA A 133 1.35 4.02 16.92
CA ALA A 133 2.51 4.83 16.54
C ALA A 133 2.23 5.61 15.23
N PRO A 134 1.46 6.71 15.25
CA PRO A 134 1.09 7.44 14.02
C PRO A 134 2.30 7.91 13.21
N SER A 135 3.41 8.22 13.88
CA SER A 135 4.67 8.67 13.27
C SER A 135 5.38 7.60 12.43
N SER A 136 5.03 6.32 12.59
CA SER A 136 5.54 5.24 11.75
C SER A 136 4.75 5.05 10.46
N SER A 137 3.55 5.65 10.34
CA SER A 137 2.73 5.52 9.14
C SER A 137 3.43 6.07 7.90
N PRO A 138 3.24 5.44 6.72
CA PRO A 138 3.73 5.96 5.44
C PRO A 138 3.31 7.41 5.22
N HIS A 139 2.07 7.74 5.60
CA HIS A 139 1.52 9.08 5.50
C HIS A 139 2.31 10.12 6.32
N ARG A 140 2.58 9.85 7.61
CA ARG A 140 3.34 10.80 8.46
C ARG A 140 4.80 10.87 8.06
N PHE A 141 5.38 9.74 7.66
CA PHE A 141 6.75 9.71 7.15
C PHE A 141 6.92 10.61 5.92
N LEU A 142 6.04 10.46 4.91
CA LEU A 142 6.09 11.28 3.69
C LEU A 142 5.84 12.76 3.98
N ALA A 143 4.91 13.09 4.88
CA ALA A 143 4.68 14.46 5.31
C ALA A 143 5.93 15.08 5.96
N ALA A 144 6.60 14.34 6.83
CA ALA A 144 7.83 14.78 7.49
C ALA A 144 8.97 14.98 6.47
N LYS A 145 9.14 14.05 5.52
CA LYS A 145 10.17 14.15 4.47
C LYS A 145 9.94 15.32 3.51
N LEU A 146 8.69 15.66 3.22
CA LEU A 146 8.36 16.84 2.40
C LEU A 146 8.36 18.16 3.20
N GLY A 147 8.55 18.10 4.52
CA GLY A 147 8.54 19.27 5.40
C GLY A 147 7.17 19.95 5.51
N ARG A 148 6.08 19.26 5.16
CA ARG A 148 4.72 19.83 5.14
C ARG A 148 3.64 18.77 5.22
N ALA A 149 2.44 19.17 5.65
CA ALA A 149 1.27 18.31 5.60
C ALA A 149 0.92 17.94 4.14
N LEU A 150 0.53 16.68 3.92
CA LEU A 150 0.04 16.19 2.63
C LEU A 150 -1.36 16.73 2.36
N ARG A 151 -1.59 17.19 1.13
CA ARG A 151 -2.87 17.81 0.74
C ARG A 151 -3.92 16.77 0.38
N THR A 152 -5.17 17.03 0.75
CA THR A 152 -6.36 16.25 0.37
C THR A 152 -7.03 16.78 -0.88
#